data_AF-A0A1S6IT03-F1
#
_entry.id   AF-A0A1S6IT03-F1
#
_cell.length_a   1.000
_cell.length_b   1.000
_cell.length_c   1.000
_cell.angle_alpha   90.00
_cell.angle_beta   90.00
_cell.angle_gamma   90.00
#
_symmetry.space_group_name_H-M   'P 1'
#
loop_
_entity.id
_entity.type
_entity.pdbx_description
1 polymer ?
#
loop_
_entity_poly.entity_id
_entity_poly.type
_entity_poly.pdbx_seq_one_letter_code
_entity_poly.pdbx_strand_id
1 'polypeptide(L)' 'MVARRKFALIKNLLNYMGVEENRVNFTWVSASEGARFAELITDLTGKVKEMGPNTGLFRKAE' A
#
# COMPACT_ATOMS: atom_id res chain seq x y z
N MET A 1 15.74 -4.14 -10.16
CA MET A 1 15.34 -2.70 -10.22
C MET A 1 13.99 -2.43 -10.91
N VAL A 2 13.49 -3.31 -11.78
CA VAL A 2 12.24 -3.07 -12.55
C VAL A 2 11.01 -2.91 -11.65
N ALA A 3 10.82 -3.79 -10.65
CA ALA A 3 9.64 -3.74 -9.77
C ALA A 3 9.54 -2.44 -8.97
N ARG A 4 10.62 -1.95 -8.36
CA ARG A 4 10.63 -0.66 -7.63
C ARG A 4 10.25 0.51 -8.55
N ARG A 5 10.78 0.55 -9.77
CA ARG A 5 10.46 1.60 -10.75
C ARG A 5 9.00 1.53 -11.19
N LYS A 6 8.51 0.34 -11.53
CA LYS A 6 7.10 0.12 -11.89
C LYS A 6 6.16 0.48 -10.74
N PHE A 7 6.51 0.09 -9.52
CA PHE A 7 5.72 0.40 -8.33
C PHE A 7 5.63 1.91 -8.09
N ALA A 8 6.72 2.66 -8.25
CA ALA A 8 6.68 4.11 -8.10
C ALA A 8 5.70 4.78 -9.08
N LEU A 9 5.71 4.34 -10.35
CA LEU A 9 4.76 4.84 -11.36
C LEU A 9 3.31 4.46 -11.02
N ILE A 10 3.07 3.21 -10.62
CA ILE A 10 1.74 2.74 -10.24
C ILE A 10 1.24 3.46 -8.99
N LYS A 11 2.08 3.64 -7.96
CA LYS A 11 1.70 4.36 -6.74
C LYS A 11 1.28 5.78 -7.05
N ASN A 12 2.03 6.49 -7.91
CA ASN A 12 1.67 7.85 -8.32
C ASN A 12 0.33 7.88 -9.09
N LEU A 13 0.11 6.92 -9.99
CA LEU A 13 -1.15 6.81 -10.73
C LEU A 13 -2.33 6.54 -9.79
N LEU A 14 -2.19 5.61 -8.85
CA LEU A 14 -3.26 5.26 -7.92
C LEU A 14 -3.58 6.43 -6.98
N ASN A 15 -2.56 7.14 -6.49
CA ASN A 15 -2.74 8.37 -5.72
C ASN A 15 -3.49 9.43 -6.55
N TYR A 16 -3.11 9.62 -7.83
CA TYR A 16 -3.81 10.53 -8.74
C TYR A 16 -5.28 10.13 -8.97
N MET A 17 -5.57 8.83 -9.01
CA MET A 17 -6.94 8.31 -9.16
C MET A 17 -7.79 8.44 -7.89
N GLY A 18 -7.21 8.86 -6.76
CA GLY A 18 -7.94 9.03 -5.49
C GLY A 18 -7.80 7.84 -4.53
N VAL A 19 -6.88 6.90 -4.79
CA VAL A 19 -6.54 5.85 -3.83
C VAL A 19 -5.71 6.46 -2.70
N GLU A 20 -6.14 6.26 -1.46
CA GLU A 20 -5.43 6.74 -0.27
C GLU A 20 -4.03 6.12 -0.17
N GLU A 21 -3.02 6.94 0.14
CA GLU A 21 -1.60 6.59 0.01
C GLU A 21 -1.20 5.30 0.76
N ASN A 22 -1.83 5.04 1.91
CA ASN A 22 -1.50 3.89 2.77
C ASN A 22 -2.20 2.59 2.36
N ARG A 23 -3.07 2.59 1.33
CA ARG A 23 -3.77 1.38 0.87
C ARG A 23 -2.90 0.49 -0.03
N VAL A 24 -1.84 1.04 -0.61
CA VAL A 24 -0.92 0.30 -1.51
C VAL A 24 0.50 0.48 -1.05
N ASN A 25 1.10 -0.61 -0.56
CA ASN A 25 2.43 -0.61 0.03
C ASN A 25 3.36 -1.57 -0.72
N PHE A 26 4.66 -1.34 -0.59
CA PHE A 26 5.68 -2.17 -1.21
C PHE A 26 6.87 -2.34 -0.26
N THR A 27 7.30 -3.57 -0.08
CA THR A 27 8.46 -3.92 0.74
C THR A 27 9.16 -5.14 0.17
N TRP A 28 10.44 -5.29 0.50
CA TRP A 28 11.22 -6.48 0.20
C TRP A 28 11.35 -7.32 1.46
N VAL A 29 10.98 -8.60 1.33
CA VAL A 29 11.04 -9.60 2.40
C VAL A 29 11.64 -10.86 1.81
N SER A 30 12.74 -11.32 2.39
CA SER A 30 13.40 -12.57 2.03
C SER A 30 12.79 -13.77 2.78
N ALA A 31 13.12 -14.99 2.34
CA ALA A 31 12.61 -16.22 2.95
C ALA A 31 12.97 -16.37 4.45
N SER A 32 14.04 -15.71 4.90
CA SER A 32 14.51 -15.78 6.30
C SER A 32 13.88 -14.71 7.20
N GLU A 33 13.06 -13.80 6.68
CA GLU A 33 12.52 -12.64 7.41
C GLU A 33 11.07 -12.85 7.89
N GLY A 34 10.74 -14.07 8.34
CA GLY A 34 9.37 -14.43 8.76
C GLY A 34 8.82 -13.56 9.90
N ALA A 35 9.60 -13.29 10.95
CA ALA A 35 9.17 -12.44 12.06
C ALA A 35 8.91 -10.99 11.61
N ARG A 36 9.84 -10.41 10.84
CA ARG A 36 9.71 -9.08 10.25
C ARG A 36 8.49 -8.97 9.32
N PHE A 37 8.19 -10.02 8.56
CA PHE A 37 6.99 -10.08 7.73
C PHE A 37 5.72 -10.02 8.58
N ALA A 38 5.64 -10.82 9.64
CA ALA A 38 4.48 -10.83 10.54
C ALA A 38 4.24 -9.46 11.17
N GLU A 39 5.29 -8.79 11.65
CA GLU A 39 5.22 -7.43 12.19
C GLU A 39 4.73 -6.43 11.14
N LEU A 40 5.30 -6.46 9.94
CA LEU A 40 4.95 -5.54 8.86
C LEU A 40 3.49 -5.71 8.41
N ILE A 41 3.01 -6.94 8.28
CA ILE A 41 1.62 -7.22 7.90
C ILE A 41 0.66 -6.80 9.03
N THR A 42 1.06 -6.99 10.29
CA THR A 42 0.26 -6.54 11.44
C THR A 42 0.08 -5.02 11.43
N ASP A 43 1.17 -4.27 11.28
CA ASP A 43 1.15 -2.81 11.20
C ASP A 43 0.35 -2.30 9.99
N LEU A 44 0.62 -2.87 8.80
CA LEU A 44 -0.06 -2.49 7.56
C LEU A 44 -1.57 -2.74 7.64
N THR A 45 -1.99 -3.90 8.14
CA THR A 45 -3.41 -4.20 8.28
C THR A 45 -4.08 -3.36 9.36
N GLY A 46 -3.35 -3.00 10.42
CA GLY A 46 -3.79 -2.00 11.41
C GLY A 46 -4.14 -0.67 10.75
N LYS A 47 -3.19 -0.09 10.01
CA LYS A 47 -3.38 1.17 9.27
C LYS A 47 -4.56 1.11 8.29
N VAL A 48 -4.72 -0.01 7.58
CA VAL A 48 -5.84 -0.18 6.65
C VAL A 48 -7.19 -0.25 7.37
N LYS A 49 -7.25 -0.91 8.53
CA LYS A 49 -8.47 -0.96 9.36
C LYS A 49 -8.85 0.42 9.89
N GLU A 50 -7.88 1.21 10.34
CA GLU A 50 -8.11 2.59 10.82
C GLU A 50 -8.68 3.51 9.73
N MET A 51 -8.25 3.34 8.47
CA MET A 51 -8.81 4.07 7.33
C MET A 51 -10.24 3.64 6.95
N GLY A 52 -10.73 2.53 7.52
CA GLY A 52 -12.05 1.99 7.23
C GLY A 52 -12.21 1.39 5.82
N PRO A 53 -13.42 0.90 5.50
CA PRO A 53 -13.72 0.30 4.21
C PRO A 53 -13.44 1.25 3.04
N ASN A 54 -12.90 0.70 1.96
CA ASN A 54 -12.77 1.47 0.73
C ASN A 54 -14.17 1.63 0.09
N THR A 55 -14.70 2.85 0.08
CA THR A 55 -16.04 3.15 -0.45
C THR A 55 -16.06 3.47 -1.95
N GLY A 56 -14.92 3.36 -2.64
CA GLY A 56 -14.83 3.55 -4.10
C GLY A 56 -13.42 3.93 -4.56
N LEU A 57 -13.12 3.70 -5.83
CA LEU A 57 -11.83 4.05 -6.45
C LEU A 57 -11.65 5.57 -6.63
N PHE A 58 -12.75 6.30 -6.77
CA PHE A 58 -12.77 7.73 -7.01
C PHE A 58 -13.51 8.41 -5.85
N ARG A 59 -12.80 8.83 -4.80
CA ARG A 59 -13.30 10.04 -4.12
C ARG A 59 -13.14 11.15 -5.14
N LYS A 60 -14.22 11.90 -5.43
CA LYS A 60 -14.10 13.17 -6.15
C LYS A 60 -13.03 13.98 -5.39
N ALA A 61 -11.87 14.18 -6.00
CA ALA A 61 -11.03 15.30 -5.61
C ALA A 61 -11.85 16.55 -5.93
N GLU A 62 -12.21 17.33 -4.91
CA GLU A 62 -12.55 18.73 -5.11
C GLU A 62 -11.30 19.51 -5.53
#